data_AF-A0A2H0DTQ9-F1
#
_entry.id   AF-A0A2H0DTQ9-F1
#
_cell.length_a   1.000
_cell.length_b   1.000
_cell.length_c   1.000
_cell.angle_alpha   90.00
_cell.angle_beta   90.00
_cell.angle_gamma   90.00
#
_symmetry.space_group_name_H-M   'P 1'
#
loop_
_entity.id
_entity.type
_entity.pdbx_description
1 polymer ?
#
loop_
_entity_poly.entity_id
_entity_poly.type
_entity_poly.pdbx_seq_one_letter_code
_entity_poly.pdbx_strand_id
1 'polypeptide(L)'
;MILTALLFTCLAASGVSAASDEPGVPVSVDRGTRVLSRSLRDALRRVQWEFAKTESGRRLIALTESTPVEERRSPRGRPIRWVRGEPAVILVDRDRAKRLSLLDFEIAFFRARWLALANLPIDLADAEWAARQAVLEYALDKAAVDSAFSEELRKATGLARRTLAARSREREYAREQGESADALFPGRRPKSTLEALAFDLTLVSEDFQTLYESLKAEGDPHVAELDAVDDFLTLHGSRLGEVEFKAGGRVALVAGRRYAGAVARAALFVEDETRLAELRERLGPYRGVGGETLLARVNQWLRDTP
;
A
#
# COMPACT_ATOMS: atom_id res chain seq x y z
N MET A 1 60.88 28.05 31.06
CA MET A 1 59.93 28.88 30.29
C MET A 1 58.52 28.40 30.64
N ILE A 2 57.95 28.94 31.73
CA ILE A 2 56.81 29.89 31.74
C ILE A 2 55.54 29.21 31.19
N LEU A 3 54.74 28.52 32.02
CA LEU A 3 53.54 29.02 32.73
C LEU A 3 52.55 29.78 31.81
N THR A 4 51.27 29.40 31.74
CA THR A 4 50.14 30.12 32.39
C THR A 4 48.80 29.44 32.03
N ALA A 5 47.99 29.21 33.06
CA ALA A 5 46.60 28.74 33.05
C ALA A 5 45.60 29.91 32.96
N LEU A 6 44.34 29.65 32.57
CA LEU A 6 43.10 30.40 32.87
C LEU A 6 41.95 29.58 32.25
N LEU A 7 41.10 28.82 32.95
CA LEU A 7 40.17 29.15 34.04
C LEU A 7 39.27 30.35 33.68
N PHE A 8 38.06 30.06 33.17
CA PHE A 8 36.89 30.88 33.48
C PHE A 8 35.63 30.01 33.58
N THR A 9 35.23 29.80 34.82
CA THR A 9 33.95 29.26 35.27
C THR A 9 32.96 30.43 35.31
N CYS A 10 31.77 30.25 34.75
CA CYS A 10 30.57 30.97 35.21
C CYS A 10 29.42 29.98 35.32
N LEU A 11 29.10 29.63 36.57
CA LEU A 11 27.79 29.13 36.96
C LEU A 11 26.74 30.20 36.66
N ALA A 12 25.63 29.81 36.05
CA ALA A 12 24.33 30.39 36.34
C ALA A 12 23.34 29.25 36.52
N ALA A 13 23.02 28.98 37.79
CA ALA A 13 21.87 28.17 38.16
C ALA A 13 20.61 29.04 38.02
N SER A 14 19.58 28.49 37.38
CA SER A 14 18.20 28.93 37.54
C SER A 14 17.35 27.67 37.44
N GLY A 15 16.77 27.28 38.57
CA GLY A 15 15.97 26.08 38.69
C GLY A 15 14.55 26.25 38.15
N VAL A 16 13.90 25.09 38.06
CA VAL A 16 12.46 24.83 38.00
C VAL A 16 11.81 24.98 36.62
N SER A 17 11.64 23.86 35.92
CA SER A 17 10.35 23.16 35.90
C SER A 17 10.50 21.79 35.25
N ALA A 18 10.11 20.75 35.98
CA ALA A 18 9.96 19.41 35.45
C ALA A 18 8.74 19.35 34.54
N ALA A 19 8.97 19.14 33.23
CA ALA A 19 7.94 18.73 32.29
C ALA A 19 8.60 17.93 31.15
N SER A 20 8.61 16.60 31.33
CA SER A 20 8.68 15.56 30.30
C SER A 20 9.45 15.87 29.01
N ASP A 21 10.68 15.33 28.95
CA ASP A 21 11.41 15.04 27.72
C ASP A 21 10.63 14.07 26.82
N GLU A 22 10.15 14.56 25.68
CA GLU A 22 10.09 13.77 24.45
C GLU A 22 10.85 14.56 23.37
N PRO A 23 11.83 13.97 22.66
CA PRO A 23 12.45 14.64 21.53
C PRO A 23 11.39 14.89 20.46
N GLY A 24 11.00 16.16 20.31
CA GLY A 24 10.00 16.59 19.36
C GLY A 24 10.43 16.24 17.94
N VAL A 25 9.87 15.17 17.38
CA VAL A 25 9.90 14.94 15.93
C VAL A 25 9.20 16.12 15.27
N PRO A 26 9.86 16.88 14.38
CA PRO A 26 9.22 17.98 13.70
C PRO A 26 8.09 17.42 12.84
N VAL A 27 6.85 17.67 13.27
CA VAL A 27 5.70 17.56 12.39
C VAL A 27 5.83 18.75 11.44
N SER A 28 6.42 18.56 10.25
CA SER A 28 6.33 19.55 9.19
C SER A 28 4.87 19.63 8.75
N VAL A 29 4.14 20.54 9.38
CA VAL A 29 2.77 20.89 9.00
C VAL A 29 2.93 21.90 7.87
N ASP A 30 2.98 21.39 6.63
CA ASP A 30 3.09 22.21 5.43
C ASP A 30 1.94 23.23 5.33
N ARG A 31 2.22 24.39 4.72
CA ARG A 31 1.35 25.58 4.61
C ARG A 31 0.03 25.33 3.88
N GLY A 32 -0.17 24.15 3.29
CA GLY A 32 -1.41 23.72 2.63
C GLY A 32 -2.40 22.93 3.51
N THR A 33 -2.05 22.58 4.76
CA THR A 33 -2.98 21.89 5.66
C THR A 33 -4.07 22.84 6.15
N ARG A 34 -5.26 22.75 5.55
CA ARG A 34 -6.49 23.29 6.16
C ARG A 34 -6.59 22.75 7.58
N VAL A 35 -7.00 23.61 8.52
CA VAL A 35 -7.01 23.35 9.98
C VAL A 35 -7.50 21.93 10.30
N LEU A 36 -6.57 21.00 10.51
CA LEU A 36 -6.88 19.62 10.86
C LEU A 36 -7.44 19.59 12.29
N SER A 37 -8.47 18.78 12.51
CA SER A 37 -9.02 18.55 13.84
C SER A 37 -7.94 18.05 14.80
N ARG A 38 -8.05 18.41 16.09
CA ARG A 38 -7.10 17.95 17.12
C ARG A 38 -6.96 16.43 17.11
N SER A 39 -8.08 15.71 17.03
CA SER A 39 -8.11 14.25 16.94
C SER A 39 -7.31 13.70 15.75
N LEU A 40 -7.40 14.34 14.58
CA LEU A 40 -6.66 13.89 13.41
C LEU A 40 -5.17 14.20 13.54
N ARG A 41 -4.80 15.36 14.07
CA ARG A 41 -3.40 15.70 14.35
C ARG A 41 -2.77 14.70 15.33
N ASP A 42 -3.48 14.33 16.38
CA ASP A 42 -3.00 13.36 17.36
C ASP A 42 -2.87 11.95 16.75
N ALA A 43 -3.81 11.53 15.89
CA ALA A 43 -3.71 10.26 15.16
C ALA A 43 -2.51 10.25 14.19
N LEU A 44 -2.32 11.32 13.42
CA LEU A 44 -1.18 11.46 12.50
C LEU A 44 0.15 11.43 13.23
N ARG A 45 0.27 12.09 14.39
CA ARG A 45 1.47 12.04 15.23
C ARG A 45 1.79 10.62 15.69
N ARG A 46 0.79 9.88 16.18
CA ARG A 46 0.98 8.48 16.59
C ARG A 46 1.46 7.61 15.44
N VAL A 47 0.87 7.77 14.26
CA VAL A 47 1.26 7.02 13.06
C VAL A 47 2.65 7.41 12.56
N GLN A 48 2.99 8.69 12.60
CA GLN A 48 4.36 9.15 12.29
C GLN A 48 5.38 8.54 13.24
N TRP A 49 5.05 8.43 14.53
CA TRP A 49 5.90 7.75 15.50
C TRP A 49 6.07 6.25 15.19
N GLU A 50 4.99 5.56 14.81
CA GLU A 50 5.07 4.15 14.35
C GLU A 50 5.94 4.00 13.10
N PHE A 51 5.75 4.87 12.10
CA PHE A 51 6.56 4.87 10.87
C PHE A 51 8.04 5.18 11.14
N ALA A 52 8.34 6.02 12.13
CA ALA A 52 9.72 6.37 12.47
C ALA A 52 10.54 5.16 12.99
N LYS A 53 9.87 4.12 13.52
CA LYS A 53 10.54 2.91 14.01
C LYS A 53 11.07 2.01 12.88
N THR A 54 10.41 2.02 11.72
CA THR A 54 10.73 1.12 10.61
C THR A 54 11.47 1.84 9.48
N GLU A 55 12.28 1.11 8.71
CA GLU A 55 12.99 1.70 7.57
C GLU A 55 12.02 2.12 6.46
N SER A 56 11.11 1.22 6.06
CA SER A 56 10.06 1.52 5.08
C SER A 56 9.19 2.70 5.48
N GLY A 57 8.81 2.81 6.76
CA GLY A 57 8.05 3.95 7.29
C GLY A 57 8.80 5.27 7.19
N ARG A 58 10.06 5.32 7.64
CA ARG A 58 10.93 6.52 7.52
C ARG A 58 11.12 6.93 6.06
N ARG A 59 11.43 5.98 5.18
CA ARG A 59 11.62 6.24 3.74
C ARG A 59 10.35 6.81 3.12
N LEU A 60 9.19 6.22 3.41
CA LEU A 60 7.92 6.70 2.86
C LEU A 60 7.60 8.11 3.35
N ILE A 61 7.81 8.42 4.63
CA ILE A 61 7.63 9.78 5.16
C ILE A 61 8.50 10.78 4.39
N ALA A 62 9.80 10.50 4.26
CA ALA A 62 10.74 11.41 3.59
C ALA A 62 10.33 11.68 2.13
N LEU A 63 9.91 10.63 1.41
CA LEU A 63 9.47 10.75 0.01
C LEU A 63 8.10 11.43 -0.16
N THR A 64 7.30 11.53 0.91
CA THR A 64 5.94 12.07 0.86
C THR A 64 5.75 13.22 1.86
N GLU A 65 6.83 13.93 2.19
CA GLU A 65 6.78 15.05 3.13
C GLU A 65 5.90 16.19 2.59
N SER A 66 6.00 16.47 1.30
CA SER A 66 5.22 17.53 0.62
C SER A 66 3.79 17.14 0.27
N THR A 67 3.37 15.89 0.50
CA THR A 67 2.03 15.42 0.13
C THR A 67 0.98 16.04 1.07
N PRO A 68 0.07 16.90 0.59
CA PRO A 68 -0.94 17.52 1.43
C PRO A 68 -1.90 16.49 2.02
N VAL A 69 -2.27 16.69 3.28
CA VAL A 69 -3.31 15.91 3.97
C VAL A 69 -4.49 16.83 4.24
N GLU A 70 -5.67 16.44 3.74
CA GLU A 70 -6.90 17.19 3.97
C GLU A 70 -7.93 16.36 4.74
N GLU A 71 -8.52 16.98 5.75
CA GLU A 71 -9.67 16.42 6.47
C GLU A 71 -10.98 16.84 5.78
N ARG A 72 -11.79 15.88 5.34
CA ARG A 72 -13.11 16.13 4.75
C ARG A 72 -14.16 15.18 5.32
N ARG A 73 -15.44 15.51 5.12
CA ARG A 73 -16.54 14.55 5.32
C ARG A 73 -16.89 13.94 3.98
N SER A 74 -16.82 12.62 3.87
CA SER A 74 -17.14 11.87 2.66
C SER A 74 -17.99 10.65 3.02
N PRO A 75 -19.30 10.66 2.73
CA PRO A 75 -20.17 9.53 3.07
C PRO A 75 -19.82 8.25 2.28
N ARG A 76 -19.00 8.34 1.22
CA ARG A 76 -18.62 7.23 0.34
C ARG A 76 -17.11 7.04 0.27
N GLY A 77 -16.68 5.80 -0.02
CA GLY A 77 -15.27 5.45 -0.27
C GLY A 77 -14.54 4.85 0.94
N ARG A 78 -13.20 4.90 0.93
CA ARG A 78 -12.35 4.50 2.06
C ARG A 78 -12.21 5.65 3.07
N PRO A 79 -12.03 5.37 4.38
CA PRO A 79 -11.81 6.43 5.38
C PRO A 79 -10.55 7.26 5.15
N ILE A 80 -9.53 6.65 4.53
CA ILE A 80 -8.30 7.33 4.11
C ILE A 80 -8.08 6.94 2.66
N ARG A 81 -7.86 7.92 1.78
CA ARG A 81 -7.62 7.68 0.35
C ARG A 81 -6.70 8.74 -0.24
N TRP A 82 -5.91 8.32 -1.22
CA TRP A 82 -5.24 9.27 -2.10
C TRP A 82 -6.25 9.81 -3.14
N VAL A 83 -6.00 11.02 -3.61
CA VAL A 83 -6.67 11.64 -4.75
C VAL A 83 -5.57 12.12 -5.69
N ARG A 84 -5.63 11.65 -6.94
CA ARG A 84 -4.73 12.05 -8.02
C ARG A 84 -4.81 13.57 -8.24
N GLY A 85 -3.66 14.18 -8.51
CA GLY A 85 -3.54 15.60 -8.83
C GLY A 85 -2.09 16.06 -8.90
N GLU A 86 -1.89 17.34 -9.17
CA GLU A 86 -0.59 18.01 -9.10
C GLU A 86 -0.72 19.20 -8.11
N PRO A 87 -0.41 19.01 -6.81
CA PRO A 87 0.07 17.78 -6.18
C PRO A 87 -1.05 16.76 -5.88
N ALA A 88 -0.68 15.49 -5.70
CA ALA A 88 -1.57 14.46 -5.16
C ALA A 88 -1.94 14.79 -3.70
N VAL A 89 -3.16 14.46 -3.28
CA VAL A 89 -3.65 14.80 -1.93
C VAL A 89 -4.13 13.56 -1.20
N ILE A 90 -3.85 13.45 0.10
CA ILE A 90 -4.43 12.41 0.96
C ILE A 90 -5.67 12.98 1.65
N LEU A 91 -6.83 12.43 1.33
CA LEU A 91 -8.08 12.76 1.99
C LEU A 91 -8.32 11.81 3.17
N VAL A 92 -8.57 12.39 4.34
CA VAL A 92 -8.99 11.67 5.55
C VAL A 92 -10.43 12.03 5.88
N ASP A 93 -11.28 11.03 5.94
CA ASP A 93 -12.66 11.17 6.38
C ASP A 93 -12.73 11.42 7.88
N ARG A 94 -13.16 12.62 8.28
CA ARG A 94 -13.22 13.06 9.68
C ARG A 94 -14.00 12.13 10.60
N ASP A 95 -15.12 11.60 10.15
CA ASP A 95 -16.07 10.90 11.01
C ASP A 95 -15.75 9.39 11.06
N ARG A 96 -15.21 8.84 9.98
CA ARG A 96 -14.84 7.43 9.87
C ARG A 96 -13.42 7.15 10.37
N ALA A 97 -12.47 8.05 10.15
CA ALA A 97 -11.10 7.86 10.61
C ALA A 97 -11.00 7.75 12.14
N LYS A 98 -11.87 8.44 12.88
CA LYS A 98 -11.95 8.35 14.36
C LYS A 98 -12.37 6.98 14.89
N ARG A 99 -12.97 6.14 14.04
CA ARG A 99 -13.44 4.80 14.40
C ARG A 99 -12.41 3.72 14.09
N LEU A 100 -11.31 4.09 13.43
CA LEU A 100 -10.24 3.17 13.11
C LEU A 100 -9.42 2.91 14.36
N SER A 101 -8.99 1.65 14.54
CA SER A 101 -7.90 1.36 15.47
C SER A 101 -6.61 2.04 14.98
N LEU A 102 -5.59 2.12 15.84
CA LEU A 102 -4.29 2.67 15.45
C LEU A 102 -3.72 1.92 14.24
N LEU A 103 -3.75 0.57 14.27
CA LEU A 103 -3.26 -0.27 13.18
C LEU A 103 -4.06 -0.06 11.89
N ASP A 104 -5.40 0.01 11.96
CA ASP A 104 -6.22 0.25 10.77
C ASP A 104 -5.91 1.60 10.13
N PHE A 105 -5.74 2.64 10.95
CA PHE A 105 -5.37 3.97 10.47
C PHE A 105 -3.96 3.94 9.86
N GLU A 106 -3.00 3.38 10.57
CA GLU A 106 -1.59 3.26 10.17
C GLU A 106 -1.45 2.61 8.79
N ILE A 107 -2.05 1.43 8.60
CA ILE A 107 -1.96 0.70 7.34
C ILE A 107 -2.72 1.40 6.20
N ALA A 108 -3.90 1.96 6.48
CA ALA A 108 -4.65 2.71 5.47
C ALA A 108 -3.91 3.98 5.05
N PHE A 109 -3.23 4.66 5.99
CA PHE A 109 -2.44 5.85 5.74
C PHE A 109 -1.13 5.52 5.01
N PHE A 110 -0.44 4.43 5.36
CA PHE A 110 0.73 3.93 4.64
C PHE A 110 0.40 3.68 3.17
N ARG A 111 -0.67 2.91 2.91
CA ARG A 111 -1.16 2.66 1.55
C ARG A 111 -1.48 3.96 0.79
N ALA A 112 -2.17 4.90 1.44
CA ALA A 112 -2.54 6.16 0.80
C ALA A 112 -1.31 7.03 0.46
N ARG A 113 -0.29 7.07 1.35
CA ARG A 113 0.98 7.73 1.08
C ARG A 113 1.73 7.07 -0.07
N TRP A 114 1.79 5.73 -0.10
CA TRP A 114 2.44 5.02 -1.19
C TRP A 114 1.79 5.32 -2.54
N LEU A 115 0.46 5.31 -2.62
CA LEU A 115 -0.27 5.65 -3.85
C LEU A 115 -0.11 7.12 -4.24
N ALA A 116 0.00 8.02 -3.26
CA ALA A 116 0.31 9.43 -3.51
C ALA A 116 1.76 9.64 -3.99
N LEU A 117 2.70 8.80 -3.55
CA LEU A 117 4.08 8.79 -4.03
C LEU A 117 4.15 8.36 -5.50
N ALA A 118 3.48 7.25 -5.85
CA ALA A 118 3.44 6.78 -7.23
C ALA A 118 2.70 7.75 -8.17
N ASN A 119 1.64 8.39 -7.65
CA ASN A 119 0.78 9.38 -8.33
C ASN A 119 0.54 9.04 -9.81
N LEU A 120 0.14 7.80 -10.08
CA LEU A 120 -0.06 7.37 -11.46
C LEU A 120 -1.18 8.18 -12.11
N PRO A 121 -1.00 8.65 -13.35
CA PRO A 121 -1.97 9.49 -14.05
C PRO A 121 -3.23 8.73 -14.52
N ILE A 122 -3.19 7.40 -14.50
CA ILE A 122 -4.29 6.49 -14.84
C ILE A 122 -4.50 5.44 -13.75
N ASP A 123 -5.72 4.92 -13.65
CA ASP A 123 -6.04 3.86 -12.69
C ASP A 123 -5.54 2.52 -13.25
N LEU A 124 -4.65 1.87 -12.50
CA LEU A 124 -4.04 0.59 -12.84
C LEU A 124 -4.19 -0.37 -11.66
N ALA A 125 -4.45 -1.65 -11.94
CA ALA A 125 -4.55 -2.68 -10.92
C ALA A 125 -3.20 -2.83 -10.20
N ASP A 126 -2.13 -2.70 -10.97
CA ASP A 126 -0.74 -2.71 -10.54
C ASP A 126 -0.42 -1.70 -9.43
N ALA A 127 -1.08 -0.54 -9.42
CA ALA A 127 -0.92 0.46 -8.36
C ALA A 127 -1.32 -0.10 -6.98
N GLU A 128 -2.46 -0.79 -6.94
CA GLU A 128 -2.98 -1.40 -5.72
C GLU A 128 -2.17 -2.62 -5.31
N TRP A 129 -1.67 -3.37 -6.28
CA TRP A 129 -0.80 -4.51 -6.08
C TRP A 129 0.55 -4.13 -5.50
N ALA A 130 1.20 -3.11 -6.06
CA ALA A 130 2.46 -2.58 -5.57
C ALA A 130 2.29 -1.94 -4.17
N ALA A 131 1.22 -1.15 -3.97
CA ALA A 131 0.90 -0.60 -2.66
C ALA A 131 0.63 -1.70 -1.62
N ARG A 132 0.02 -2.82 -2.03
CA ARG A 132 -0.20 -3.98 -1.15
C ARG A 132 1.13 -4.63 -0.77
N GLN A 133 2.01 -4.88 -1.74
CA GLN A 133 3.33 -5.45 -1.48
C GLN A 133 4.11 -4.58 -0.47
N ALA A 134 4.13 -3.26 -0.68
CA ALA A 134 4.79 -2.32 0.22
C ALA A 134 4.19 -2.32 1.64
N VAL A 135 2.87 -2.52 1.77
CA VAL A 135 2.21 -2.69 3.08
C VAL A 135 2.68 -3.98 3.79
N LEU A 136 2.89 -5.07 3.05
CA LEU A 136 3.39 -6.32 3.64
C LEU A 136 4.86 -6.20 4.06
N GLU A 137 5.69 -5.55 3.24
CA GLU A 137 7.07 -5.21 3.59
C GLU A 137 7.13 -4.36 4.87
N TYR A 138 6.27 -3.34 4.96
CA TYR A 138 6.14 -2.52 6.18
C TYR A 138 5.71 -3.33 7.40
N ALA A 139 4.75 -4.25 7.25
CA ALA A 139 4.33 -5.11 8.34
C ALA A 139 5.47 -6.01 8.84
N LEU A 140 6.31 -6.54 7.93
CA LEU A 140 7.49 -7.32 8.32
C LEU A 140 8.56 -6.46 9.02
N ASP A 141 8.81 -5.23 8.55
CA ASP A 141 9.70 -4.29 9.24
C ASP A 141 9.20 -4.00 10.66
N LYS A 142 7.90 -3.76 10.80
CA LYS A 142 7.27 -3.52 12.12
C LYS A 142 7.41 -4.74 13.02
N ALA A 143 7.14 -5.94 12.51
CA ALA A 143 7.28 -7.20 13.25
C ALA A 143 8.73 -7.49 13.67
N ALA A 144 9.73 -6.90 13.00
CA ALA A 144 11.13 -7.02 13.39
C ALA A 144 11.52 -6.11 14.57
N VAL A 145 10.81 -5.00 14.78
CA VAL A 145 11.10 -4.00 15.84
C VAL A 145 10.07 -3.98 16.98
N ASP A 146 8.92 -4.61 16.80
CA ASP A 146 7.82 -4.68 17.76
C ASP A 146 7.43 -6.14 17.99
N SER A 147 7.90 -6.70 19.11
CA SER A 147 7.68 -8.12 19.46
C SER A 147 6.21 -8.43 19.72
N ALA A 148 5.46 -7.50 20.32
CA ALA A 148 4.04 -7.69 20.59
C ALA A 148 3.25 -7.78 19.28
N PHE A 149 3.52 -6.86 18.34
CA PHE A 149 2.93 -6.93 17.00
C PHE A 149 3.34 -8.21 16.26
N SER A 150 4.60 -8.63 16.38
CA SER A 150 5.11 -9.87 15.78
C SER A 150 4.37 -11.10 16.28
N GLU A 151 4.15 -11.22 17.59
CA GLU A 151 3.41 -12.31 18.22
C GLU A 151 1.95 -12.36 17.76
N GLU A 152 1.27 -11.20 17.75
CA GLU A 152 -0.12 -11.09 17.27
C GLU A 152 -0.24 -11.47 15.79
N LEU A 153 0.68 -10.98 14.95
CA LEU A 153 0.71 -11.27 13.52
C LEU A 153 1.00 -12.75 13.25
N ARG A 154 1.90 -13.38 14.01
CA ARG A 154 2.15 -14.84 13.92
C ARG A 154 0.91 -15.64 14.31
N LYS A 155 0.23 -15.27 15.39
CA LYS A 155 -1.02 -15.93 15.82
C LYS A 155 -2.09 -15.83 14.72
N ALA A 156 -2.27 -14.64 14.14
CA ALA A 156 -3.19 -14.42 13.03
C ALA A 156 -2.80 -15.22 11.78
N THR A 157 -1.50 -15.31 11.47
CA THR A 157 -0.98 -16.09 10.33
C THR A 157 -1.20 -17.59 10.51
N GLY A 158 -1.02 -18.11 11.73
CA GLY A 158 -1.35 -19.50 12.05
C GLY A 158 -2.84 -19.82 11.88
N LEU A 159 -3.73 -18.87 12.17
CA LEU A 159 -5.16 -18.99 11.87
C LEU A 159 -5.44 -18.96 10.37
N ALA A 160 -4.87 -17.99 9.66
CA ALA A 160 -5.04 -17.82 8.21
C ALA A 160 -4.59 -19.07 7.43
N ARG A 161 -3.44 -19.67 7.80
CA ARG A 161 -2.96 -20.94 7.24
C ARG A 161 -3.95 -22.08 7.38
N ARG A 162 -4.54 -22.25 8.57
CA ARG A 162 -5.56 -23.30 8.77
C ARG A 162 -6.79 -23.06 7.92
N THR A 163 -7.23 -21.81 7.79
CA THR A 163 -8.37 -21.42 6.96
C THR A 163 -8.08 -21.65 5.48
N LEU A 164 -6.92 -21.24 4.98
CA LEU A 164 -6.54 -21.41 3.57
C LEU A 164 -6.32 -22.89 3.21
N ALA A 165 -5.71 -23.68 4.08
CA ALA A 165 -5.59 -25.13 3.89
C ALA A 165 -6.97 -25.82 3.84
N ALA A 166 -7.93 -25.39 4.66
CA ALA A 166 -9.31 -25.90 4.58
C ALA A 166 -9.97 -25.55 3.23
N ARG A 167 -9.88 -24.28 2.81
CA ARG A 167 -10.41 -23.81 1.52
C ARG A 167 -9.75 -24.47 0.31
N SER A 168 -8.45 -24.73 0.37
CA SER A 168 -7.75 -25.44 -0.70
C SER A 168 -8.28 -26.86 -0.87
N ARG A 169 -8.52 -27.58 0.24
CA ARG A 169 -9.12 -28.92 0.22
C ARG A 169 -10.56 -28.91 -0.30
N GLU A 170 -11.36 -27.91 0.10
CA GLU A 170 -12.72 -27.72 -0.43
C GLU A 170 -12.70 -27.45 -1.94
N ARG A 171 -11.77 -26.61 -2.42
CA ARG A 171 -11.59 -26.34 -3.86
C ARG A 171 -11.24 -27.62 -4.62
N GLU A 172 -10.30 -28.40 -4.10
CA GLU A 172 -9.86 -29.65 -4.72
C GLU A 172 -11.00 -30.66 -4.80
N TYR A 173 -11.73 -30.85 -3.70
CA TYR A 173 -12.93 -31.69 -3.66
C TYR A 173 -14.00 -31.24 -4.66
N ALA A 174 -14.28 -29.93 -4.74
CA ALA A 174 -15.24 -29.39 -5.71
C ALA A 174 -14.81 -29.64 -7.17
N ARG A 175 -13.50 -29.52 -7.48
CA ARG A 175 -12.96 -29.87 -8.80
C ARG A 175 -13.15 -31.34 -9.14
N GLU A 176 -12.92 -32.23 -8.18
CA GLU A 176 -13.14 -33.68 -8.36
C GLU A 176 -14.62 -34.01 -8.63
N GLN A 177 -15.55 -33.22 -8.08
CA GLN A 177 -17.00 -33.36 -8.33
C GLN A 177 -17.47 -32.64 -9.62
N GLY A 178 -16.56 -32.05 -10.40
CA GLY A 178 -16.89 -31.33 -11.63
C GLY A 178 -17.56 -29.96 -11.40
N GLU A 179 -17.48 -29.42 -10.19
CA GLU A 179 -18.02 -28.10 -9.85
C GLU A 179 -17.02 -26.99 -10.17
N SER A 180 -17.53 -25.78 -10.44
CA SER A 180 -16.68 -24.58 -10.59
C SER A 180 -16.12 -24.17 -9.22
N ALA A 181 -14.81 -24.34 -9.05
CA ALA A 181 -14.14 -24.19 -7.77
C ALA A 181 -13.38 -22.85 -7.62
N ASP A 182 -13.40 -22.00 -8.65
CA ASP A 182 -12.61 -20.75 -8.66
C ASP A 182 -13.12 -19.71 -7.66
N ALA A 183 -14.37 -19.84 -7.19
CA ALA A 183 -14.93 -19.01 -6.12
C ALA A 183 -14.46 -19.43 -4.71
N LEU A 184 -13.90 -20.63 -4.54
CA LEU A 184 -13.62 -21.22 -3.23
C LEU A 184 -12.24 -20.83 -2.67
N PHE A 185 -11.28 -20.49 -3.53
CA PHE A 185 -9.92 -20.14 -3.12
C PHE A 185 -9.42 -18.87 -3.80
N PRO A 186 -8.71 -17.97 -3.09
CA PRO A 186 -8.40 -18.06 -1.66
C PRO A 186 -9.58 -17.68 -0.75
N GLY A 187 -10.74 -17.35 -1.35
CA GLY A 187 -11.93 -16.87 -0.66
C GLY A 187 -11.81 -15.39 -0.28
N ARG A 188 -12.85 -14.86 0.38
CA ARG A 188 -12.90 -13.43 0.74
C ARG A 188 -11.83 -13.08 1.79
N ARG A 189 -11.17 -11.94 1.60
CA ARG A 189 -10.19 -11.38 2.53
C ARG A 189 -10.86 -10.94 3.85
N PRO A 190 -10.21 -11.15 4.99
CA PRO A 190 -10.71 -10.68 6.28
C PRO A 190 -10.90 -9.16 6.33
N LYS A 191 -11.82 -8.71 7.19
CA LYS A 191 -12.12 -7.27 7.38
C LYS A 191 -11.17 -6.59 8.36
N SER A 192 -10.68 -7.32 9.37
CA SER A 192 -9.71 -6.81 10.34
C SER A 192 -8.36 -6.60 9.65
N THR A 193 -7.69 -5.47 9.89
CA THR A 193 -6.39 -5.20 9.26
C THR A 193 -5.34 -6.24 9.62
N LEU A 194 -5.26 -6.66 10.89
CA LEU A 194 -4.30 -7.68 11.33
C LEU A 194 -4.55 -9.03 10.63
N GLU A 195 -5.81 -9.48 10.60
CA GLU A 195 -6.18 -10.74 9.95
C GLU A 195 -5.95 -10.66 8.43
N ALA A 196 -6.20 -9.49 7.83
CA ALA A 196 -6.00 -9.29 6.40
C ALA A 196 -4.51 -9.26 6.03
N LEU A 197 -3.64 -8.68 6.88
CA LEU A 197 -2.18 -8.78 6.71
C LEU A 197 -1.72 -10.23 6.83
N ALA A 198 -2.17 -10.95 7.86
CA ALA A 198 -1.85 -12.36 8.05
C ALA A 198 -2.32 -13.26 6.90
N PHE A 199 -3.51 -12.99 6.38
CA PHE A 199 -4.06 -13.67 5.20
C PHE A 199 -3.16 -13.42 3.97
N ASP A 200 -2.85 -12.17 3.67
CA ASP A 200 -2.01 -11.80 2.53
C ASP A 200 -0.59 -12.39 2.66
N LEU A 201 0.02 -12.36 3.85
CA LEU A 201 1.32 -12.99 4.12
C LEU A 201 1.27 -14.51 3.91
N THR A 202 0.15 -15.15 4.25
CA THR A 202 -0.03 -16.59 4.02
C THR A 202 -0.11 -16.88 2.52
N LEU A 203 -0.88 -16.09 1.75
CA LEU A 203 -0.94 -16.23 0.29
C LEU A 203 0.45 -16.07 -0.33
N VAL A 204 1.18 -15.02 0.07
CA VAL A 204 2.57 -14.82 -0.37
C VAL A 204 3.43 -16.03 -0.06
N SER A 205 3.32 -16.63 1.13
CA SER A 205 4.15 -17.79 1.50
C SER A 205 3.86 -19.07 0.70
N GLU A 206 2.67 -19.19 0.13
CA GLU A 206 2.28 -20.34 -0.70
C GLU A 206 2.64 -20.09 -2.16
N ASP A 207 2.15 -19.00 -2.72
CA ASP A 207 2.40 -18.57 -4.08
C ASP A 207 2.09 -17.07 -4.21
N PHE A 208 3.08 -16.31 -4.66
CA PHE A 208 2.95 -14.87 -4.83
C PHE A 208 1.85 -14.48 -5.82
N GLN A 209 1.60 -15.30 -6.85
CA GLN A 209 0.56 -15.04 -7.83
C GLN A 209 -0.85 -15.12 -7.22
N THR A 210 -1.04 -16.03 -6.26
CA THR A 210 -2.32 -16.20 -5.55
C THR A 210 -2.73 -14.93 -4.80
N LEU A 211 -1.77 -14.13 -4.29
CA LEU A 211 -2.09 -12.81 -3.71
C LEU A 211 -2.77 -11.90 -4.73
N TYR A 212 -2.25 -11.82 -5.96
CA TYR A 212 -2.80 -10.93 -6.98
C TYR A 212 -4.14 -11.41 -7.52
N GLU A 213 -4.33 -12.72 -7.64
CA GLU A 213 -5.63 -13.30 -7.98
C GLU A 213 -6.68 -12.94 -6.93
N SER A 214 -6.32 -13.01 -5.64
CA SER A 214 -7.18 -12.55 -4.55
C SER A 214 -7.56 -11.08 -4.68
N LEU A 215 -6.57 -10.21 -4.94
CA LEU A 215 -6.79 -8.77 -5.08
C LEU A 215 -7.63 -8.44 -6.32
N LYS A 216 -7.45 -9.18 -7.42
CA LYS A 216 -8.23 -9.03 -8.66
C LYS A 216 -9.70 -9.39 -8.43
N ALA A 217 -9.99 -10.43 -7.65
CA ALA A 217 -11.35 -10.82 -7.31
C ALA A 217 -12.09 -9.79 -6.42
N GLU A 218 -11.36 -9.01 -5.61
CA GLU A 218 -11.92 -7.94 -4.76
C GLU A 218 -11.92 -6.56 -5.43
N GLY A 219 -11.12 -6.40 -6.48
CA GLY A 219 -10.91 -5.15 -7.20
C GLY A 219 -12.07 -4.77 -8.12
N ASP A 220 -11.92 -3.60 -8.73
CA ASP A 220 -12.80 -3.21 -9.83
C ASP A 220 -12.38 -4.00 -11.09
N PRO A 221 -13.28 -4.84 -11.67
CA PRO A 221 -12.97 -5.64 -12.85
C PRO A 221 -12.72 -4.79 -14.11
N HIS A 222 -12.87 -3.48 -14.03
CA HIS A 222 -12.69 -2.54 -15.13
C HIS A 222 -11.37 -1.74 -15.06
N VAL A 223 -10.41 -2.17 -14.24
CA VAL A 223 -9.07 -1.56 -14.18
C VAL A 223 -8.10 -2.37 -15.03
N ALA A 224 -7.23 -1.68 -15.78
CA ALA A 224 -6.24 -2.33 -16.64
C ALA A 224 -5.02 -2.80 -15.83
N GLU A 225 -4.41 -3.88 -16.31
CA GLU A 225 -3.10 -4.37 -15.86
C GLU A 225 -2.03 -3.87 -16.83
N LEU A 226 -0.83 -3.52 -16.34
CA LEU A 226 0.27 -3.03 -17.19
C LEU A 226 0.70 -4.06 -18.22
N ASP A 227 0.73 -5.35 -17.87
CA ASP A 227 1.06 -6.42 -18.82
C ASP A 227 0.02 -6.52 -19.94
N ALA A 228 -1.27 -6.36 -19.62
CA ALA A 228 -2.33 -6.34 -20.63
C ALA A 228 -2.26 -5.09 -21.52
N VAL A 229 -1.77 -3.96 -20.99
CA VAL A 229 -1.52 -2.73 -21.78
C VAL A 229 -0.33 -2.95 -22.71
N ASP A 230 0.74 -3.56 -22.22
CA ASP A 230 1.95 -3.89 -23.00
C ASP A 230 1.63 -4.81 -24.17
N ASP A 231 0.90 -5.91 -23.90
CA ASP A 231 0.42 -6.84 -24.92
C ASP A 231 -0.43 -6.11 -25.98
N PHE A 232 -1.27 -5.18 -25.55
CA PHE A 232 -2.12 -4.41 -26.45
C PHE A 232 -1.30 -3.45 -27.33
N LEU A 233 -0.31 -2.76 -26.76
CA LEU A 233 0.59 -1.87 -27.50
C LEU A 233 1.48 -2.65 -28.48
N THR A 234 1.98 -3.82 -28.06
CA THR A 234 2.75 -4.72 -28.93
C THR A 234 1.93 -5.16 -30.14
N LEU A 235 0.66 -5.49 -29.94
CA LEU A 235 -0.21 -5.97 -31.01
C LEU A 235 -0.79 -4.85 -31.89
N HIS A 236 -1.10 -3.68 -31.30
CA HIS A 236 -1.92 -2.63 -31.94
C HIS A 236 -1.38 -1.21 -31.81
N GLY A 237 -0.15 -1.01 -31.34
CA GLY A 237 0.44 0.31 -31.08
C GLY A 237 0.43 1.23 -32.31
N SER A 238 0.69 0.69 -33.50
CA SER A 238 0.62 1.44 -34.78
C SER A 238 -0.81 1.77 -35.24
N ARG A 239 -1.83 1.20 -34.58
CA ARG A 239 -3.25 1.28 -34.94
C ARG A 239 -4.11 1.86 -33.82
N LEU A 240 -3.49 2.53 -32.85
CA LEU A 240 -4.21 3.18 -31.76
C LEU A 240 -5.27 4.18 -32.25
N GLY A 241 -5.03 4.86 -33.38
CA GLY A 241 -6.00 5.76 -34.00
C GLY A 241 -7.26 5.06 -34.56
N GLU A 242 -7.26 3.74 -34.71
CA GLU A 242 -8.39 2.94 -35.19
C GLU A 242 -9.27 2.38 -34.06
N VAL A 243 -8.95 2.68 -32.80
CA VAL A 243 -9.68 2.16 -31.64
C VAL A 243 -11.08 2.74 -31.57
N GLU A 244 -12.09 1.88 -31.70
CA GLU A 244 -13.49 2.26 -31.49
C GLU A 244 -14.02 1.75 -30.15
N PHE A 245 -14.60 2.65 -29.35
CA PHE A 245 -15.24 2.26 -28.09
C PHE A 245 -16.74 1.98 -28.28
N LYS A 246 -17.20 0.84 -27.73
CA LYS A 246 -18.62 0.43 -27.71
C LYS A 246 -19.08 0.14 -26.27
N ALA A 247 -20.38 -0.07 -26.10
CA ALA A 247 -21.01 -0.44 -24.83
C ALA A 247 -20.67 0.50 -23.65
N GLY A 248 -20.67 1.82 -23.92
CA GLY A 248 -20.32 2.84 -22.93
C GLY A 248 -18.83 2.84 -22.56
N GLY A 249 -17.96 2.41 -23.49
CA GLY A 249 -16.52 2.31 -23.26
C GLY A 249 -16.08 1.00 -22.61
N ARG A 250 -16.97 0.04 -22.34
CA ARG A 250 -16.56 -1.24 -21.73
C ARG A 250 -15.84 -2.16 -22.72
N VAL A 251 -16.10 -2.00 -24.01
CA VAL A 251 -15.48 -2.79 -25.07
C VAL A 251 -14.76 -1.85 -26.03
N ALA A 252 -13.54 -2.20 -26.39
CA ALA A 252 -12.82 -1.57 -27.50
C ALA A 252 -12.77 -2.51 -28.70
N LEU A 253 -12.88 -1.97 -29.89
CA LEU A 253 -12.74 -2.66 -31.16
C LEU A 253 -11.51 -2.13 -31.90
N VAL A 254 -10.64 -3.03 -32.32
CA VAL A 254 -9.51 -2.74 -33.22
C VAL A 254 -9.46 -3.85 -34.25
N ALA A 255 -9.44 -3.50 -35.54
CA ALA A 255 -9.41 -4.48 -36.63
C ALA A 255 -10.52 -5.56 -36.56
N GLY A 256 -11.70 -5.20 -36.05
CA GLY A 256 -12.82 -6.14 -35.85
C GLY A 256 -12.69 -7.08 -34.65
N ARG A 257 -11.60 -7.00 -33.85
CA ARG A 257 -11.41 -7.78 -32.62
C ARG A 257 -11.84 -6.99 -31.39
N ARG A 258 -12.37 -7.69 -30.39
CA ARG A 258 -12.88 -7.13 -29.12
C ARG A 258 -11.82 -7.20 -28.03
N TYR A 259 -11.66 -6.09 -27.31
CA TYR A 259 -10.76 -5.95 -26.17
C TYR A 259 -11.47 -5.30 -24.98
N ALA A 260 -10.92 -5.48 -23.78
CA ALA A 260 -11.37 -4.76 -22.60
C ALA A 260 -11.15 -3.26 -22.81
N GLY A 261 -12.20 -2.45 -22.68
CA GLY A 261 -12.11 -1.02 -22.95
C GLY A 261 -11.20 -0.27 -21.97
N ALA A 262 -10.98 -0.81 -20.76
CA ALA A 262 -10.01 -0.29 -19.81
C ALA A 262 -8.57 -0.37 -20.32
N VAL A 263 -8.20 -1.54 -20.86
CA VAL A 263 -6.87 -1.78 -21.45
C VAL A 263 -6.63 -0.85 -22.63
N ALA A 264 -7.58 -0.75 -23.55
CA ALA A 264 -7.45 0.14 -24.70
C ALA A 264 -7.37 1.62 -24.30
N ARG A 265 -8.12 2.07 -23.28
CA ARG A 265 -8.00 3.44 -22.75
C ARG A 265 -6.64 3.70 -22.12
N ALA A 266 -6.15 2.75 -21.31
CA ALA A 266 -4.82 2.86 -20.73
C ALA A 266 -3.75 2.88 -21.82
N ALA A 267 -3.85 2.02 -22.84
CA ALA A 267 -2.95 2.01 -23.99
C ALA A 267 -2.99 3.33 -24.79
N LEU A 268 -4.17 3.92 -25.01
CA LEU A 268 -4.30 5.24 -25.64
C LEU A 268 -3.67 6.36 -24.82
N PHE A 269 -3.68 6.26 -23.50
CA PHE A 269 -3.00 7.24 -22.63
C PHE A 269 -1.48 7.05 -22.62
N VAL A 270 -1.05 5.79 -22.59
CA VAL A 270 0.37 5.40 -22.56
C VAL A 270 1.04 5.69 -23.89
N GLU A 271 0.37 5.41 -25.01
CA GLU A 271 0.81 5.62 -26.39
C GLU A 271 1.98 4.73 -26.83
N ASP A 272 3.02 4.59 -26.01
CA ASP A 272 4.25 3.88 -26.37
C ASP A 272 4.95 3.17 -25.18
N GLU A 273 5.99 2.40 -25.51
CA GLU A 273 6.81 1.68 -24.52
C GLU A 273 7.58 2.61 -23.57
N THR A 274 7.89 3.85 -23.97
CA THR A 274 8.65 4.80 -23.14
C THR A 274 7.80 5.24 -21.96
N ARG A 275 6.57 5.70 -22.22
CA ARG A 275 5.65 6.07 -21.14
C ARG A 275 5.23 4.86 -20.31
N LEU A 276 5.14 3.67 -20.92
CA LEU A 276 4.89 2.43 -20.17
C LEU A 276 6.02 2.15 -19.16
N ALA A 277 7.28 2.34 -19.58
CA ALA A 277 8.44 2.20 -18.70
C ALA A 277 8.44 3.24 -17.57
N GLU A 278 8.07 4.50 -17.85
CA GLU A 278 7.92 5.54 -16.81
C GLU A 278 6.87 5.15 -15.76
N LEU A 279 5.73 4.56 -16.17
CA LEU A 279 4.71 4.08 -15.22
C LEU A 279 5.22 2.92 -14.37
N ARG A 280 5.96 1.98 -14.97
CA ARG A 280 6.61 0.87 -14.25
C ARG A 280 7.64 1.38 -13.24
N GLU A 281 8.46 2.35 -13.63
CA GLU A 281 9.45 2.98 -12.74
C GLU A 281 8.79 3.62 -11.52
N ARG A 282 7.68 4.36 -11.71
CA ARG A 282 6.91 4.98 -10.62
C ARG A 282 6.33 3.97 -9.64
N LEU A 283 5.95 2.79 -10.10
CA LEU A 283 5.46 1.71 -9.24
C LEU A 283 6.58 1.02 -8.47
N GLY A 284 7.83 1.15 -8.93
CA GLY A 284 8.97 0.43 -8.37
C GLY A 284 8.89 -1.07 -8.62
N PRO A 285 9.75 -1.87 -7.96
CA PRO A 285 9.77 -3.31 -8.12
C PRO A 285 8.59 -3.95 -7.38
N TYR A 286 7.48 -4.13 -8.08
CA TYR A 286 6.40 -5.02 -7.68
C TYR A 286 6.34 -6.20 -8.66
N ARG A 287 6.00 -7.40 -8.20
CA ARG A 287 6.23 -8.66 -8.97
C ARG A 287 7.71 -8.91 -9.26
N GLY A 288 8.00 -9.98 -10.02
CA GLY A 288 9.35 -10.41 -10.38
C GLY A 288 10.28 -10.39 -9.16
N VAL A 289 11.38 -9.66 -9.27
CA VAL A 289 12.39 -9.50 -8.21
C VAL A 289 11.81 -8.95 -6.89
N GLY A 290 10.87 -8.00 -6.95
CA GLY A 290 10.24 -7.45 -5.75
C GLY A 290 9.38 -8.49 -5.03
N GLY A 291 8.61 -9.25 -5.81
CA GLY A 291 7.80 -10.37 -5.30
C GLY A 291 8.63 -11.49 -4.71
N GLU A 292 9.71 -11.89 -5.39
CA GLU A 292 10.67 -12.90 -4.91
C GLU A 292 11.35 -12.46 -3.61
N THR A 293 11.72 -11.17 -3.52
CA THR A 293 12.31 -10.59 -2.31
C THR A 293 11.33 -10.65 -1.15
N LEU A 294 10.07 -10.26 -1.37
CA LEU A 294 9.05 -10.34 -0.32
C LEU A 294 8.79 -11.80 0.09
N LEU A 295 8.66 -12.72 -0.86
CA LEU A 295 8.50 -14.15 -0.59
C LEU A 295 9.63 -14.68 0.30
N ALA A 296 10.88 -14.36 -0.03
CA ALA A 296 12.05 -14.75 0.76
C ALA A 296 11.98 -14.19 2.18
N ARG A 297 11.61 -12.91 2.35
CA ARG A 297 11.46 -12.27 3.66
C ARG A 297 10.33 -12.88 4.48
N VAL A 298 9.19 -13.18 3.87
CA VAL A 298 8.05 -13.84 4.52
C VAL A 298 8.46 -15.22 5.01
N ASN A 299 9.09 -16.03 4.16
CA ASN A 299 9.55 -17.37 4.52
C ASN A 299 10.63 -17.34 5.61
N GLN A 300 11.53 -16.36 5.58
CA GLN A 300 12.52 -16.16 6.63
C GLN A 300 11.85 -15.84 7.97
N TRP A 301 10.97 -14.84 7.99
CA TRP A 301 10.23 -14.46 9.20
C TRP A 301 9.42 -15.64 9.77
N LEU A 302 8.78 -16.44 8.91
CA LEU A 302 8.04 -17.63 9.33
C LEU A 302 8.93 -18.71 9.95
N ARG A 303 10.20 -18.82 9.52
CA ARG A 303 11.18 -19.78 10.07
C ARG A 303 11.82 -19.31 11.36
N ASP A 304 12.03 -18.01 11.53
CA ASP A 304 12.71 -17.37 12.68
C ASP A 304 11.89 -17.44 13.98
N THR A 305 11.37 -18.61 14.31
CA THR A 305 10.69 -18.87 15.57
C THR A 305 11.75 -19.06 16.65
N PRO A 306 11.70 -18.30 17.77
CA PRO A 306 12.47 -18.64 18.95
C PRO A 306 12.07 -20.00 19.55
#